data_AF-A0A3L6L5V0-F1
#
_entry.id   AF-A0A3L6L5V0-F1
#
_cell.length_a   1.000
_cell.length_b   1.000
_cell.length_c   1.000
_cell.angle_alpha   90.00
_cell.angle_beta   90.00
_cell.angle_gamma   90.00
#
_symmetry.space_group_name_H-M   'P 1'
#
loop_
_entity.id
_entity.type
_entity.pdbx_description
1 polymer ?
#
loop_
_entity_poly.entity_id
_entity_poly.type
_entity_poly.pdbx_seq_one_letter_code
_entity_poly.pdbx_strand_id
1 'polypeptide(L)'
;MNDIKTALCSNPLEPKESADGCKALSAGNQKSTTYGNGSDGKSGKLIGHDFLCLCTTVTNSECVHGEAGAPGVITSDTFVSATLDGLLAKCPTATEEVGSVTLAEAVITNFQSRLGESKNPYTAGDVYLGKNKETDCTATNSTCINYKHYFANHKEGTEDIPWVKKIRSVVAHVKTMMAENSRRRQAEHIIGRIKDTIKRSFAENFQQRPQW
;
A
#
# COMPACT_ATOMS: atom_id res chain seq x y z
N MET A 1 -12.95 1.35 -2.22
CA MET A 1 -12.17 2.48 -1.66
C MET A 1 -11.77 2.27 -0.19
N ASN A 2 -12.43 1.37 0.55
CA ASN A 2 -12.04 0.99 1.92
C ASN A 2 -10.76 0.12 1.97
N ASP A 3 -10.42 -0.60 0.89
CA ASP A 3 -9.35 -1.58 0.90
C ASP A 3 -7.94 -0.96 0.96
N ILE A 4 -7.70 0.20 0.34
CA ILE A 4 -6.43 0.94 0.50
C ILE A 4 -6.27 1.40 1.95
N LYS A 5 -7.32 2.01 2.53
CA LYS A 5 -7.28 2.45 3.93
C LYS A 5 -6.97 1.29 4.86
N THR A 6 -7.61 0.14 4.64
CA THR A 6 -7.39 -1.05 5.45
C THR A 6 -6.13 -1.87 5.08
N ALA A 7 -5.46 -1.55 3.97
CA ALA A 7 -4.13 -2.06 3.66
C ALA A 7 -3.06 -1.25 4.41
N LEU A 8 -3.29 0.05 4.59
CA LEU A 8 -2.42 0.92 5.36
C LEU A 8 -2.63 0.75 6.88
N CYS A 9 -3.89 0.77 7.31
CA CYS A 9 -4.31 0.97 8.69
C CYS A 9 -5.51 0.09 9.07
N SER A 10 -5.37 -0.74 10.08
CA SER A 10 -6.48 -1.34 10.82
C SER A 10 -6.04 -1.62 12.25
N ASN A 11 -6.98 -1.92 13.16
CA ASN A 11 -6.69 -2.19 14.57
C ASN A 11 -5.40 -3.03 14.75
N PRO A 12 -4.41 -2.57 15.56
CA PRO A 12 -4.39 -1.38 16.44
C PRO A 12 -4.03 -0.05 15.79
N LEU A 13 -3.60 -0.02 14.54
CA LEU A 13 -3.40 1.20 13.75
C LEU A 13 -4.70 1.61 13.06
N GLU A 14 -5.68 2.11 13.81
CA GLU A 14 -6.94 2.58 13.23
C GLU A 14 -6.71 3.63 12.12
N PRO A 15 -7.52 3.67 11.05
CA PRO A 15 -7.42 4.73 10.04
C PRO A 15 -7.81 6.09 10.63
N LYS A 16 -7.16 7.17 10.19
CA LYS A 16 -7.65 8.54 10.43
C LYS A 16 -8.97 8.77 9.67
N GLU A 17 -9.75 9.75 10.14
CA GLU A 17 -10.93 10.22 9.40
C GLU A 17 -10.52 10.76 8.02
N SER A 18 -9.41 11.50 7.98
CA SER A 18 -8.71 11.88 6.75
C SER A 18 -8.12 10.64 6.07
N ALA A 19 -8.14 10.60 4.74
CA ALA A 19 -7.80 9.40 3.96
C ALA A 19 -6.29 9.09 3.88
N ASP A 20 -5.45 9.85 4.59
CA ASP A 20 -4.01 9.98 4.39
C ASP A 20 -3.15 9.38 5.51
N GLY A 21 -3.71 8.61 6.45
CA GLY A 21 -2.87 7.94 7.43
C GLY A 21 -3.58 7.09 8.48
N CYS A 22 -2.80 6.54 9.39
CA CYS A 22 -3.27 5.80 10.55
C CYS A 22 -3.21 6.68 11.79
N LYS A 23 -4.16 6.54 12.71
CA LYS A 23 -4.07 7.08 14.06
C LYS A 23 -2.82 6.53 14.75
N ALA A 24 -2.32 7.28 15.72
CA ALA A 24 -1.24 6.83 16.58
C ALA A 24 -1.59 5.50 17.25
N LEU A 25 -0.60 4.61 17.36
CA LEU A 25 -0.71 3.43 18.23
C LEU A 25 -1.02 3.90 19.65
N SER A 26 -1.97 3.25 20.30
CA SER A 26 -2.17 3.41 21.74
C SER A 26 -0.90 3.00 22.49
N ALA A 27 -0.60 3.71 23.58
CA ALA A 27 0.52 3.37 24.44
C ALA A 27 0.36 1.92 24.99
N GLY A 28 1.47 1.19 25.12
CA GLY A 28 1.49 -0.18 25.65
C GLY A 28 1.60 -1.29 24.60
N ASN A 29 1.52 -0.98 23.31
CA ASN A 29 1.81 -1.95 22.26
C ASN A 29 3.31 -2.28 22.24
N GLN A 30 3.64 -3.56 22.41
CA GLN A 30 5.02 -4.03 22.40
C GLN A 30 5.43 -4.46 21.00
N LYS A 31 6.71 -4.25 20.66
CA LYS A 31 7.32 -4.74 19.42
C LYS A 31 7.09 -6.25 19.24
N SER A 32 7.28 -7.02 20.31
CA SER A 32 7.18 -8.48 20.30
C SER A 32 5.76 -9.04 20.13
N THR A 33 4.74 -8.27 20.51
CA THR A 33 3.34 -8.67 20.36
C THR A 33 2.73 -8.13 19.07
N THR A 34 3.20 -6.95 18.63
CA THR A 34 2.77 -6.29 17.39
C THR A 34 3.38 -6.97 16.17
N TYR A 35 4.64 -7.41 16.26
CA TYR A 35 5.33 -8.09 15.17
C TYR A 35 5.41 -9.59 15.40
N GLY A 36 5.29 -10.32 14.31
CA GLY A 36 5.45 -11.76 14.30
C GLY A 36 6.90 -12.15 14.15
N ASN A 37 7.27 -13.31 14.67
CA ASN A 37 8.53 -13.97 14.32
C ASN A 37 8.55 -14.51 12.86
N GLY A 38 7.46 -14.29 12.12
CA GLY A 38 7.26 -14.70 10.74
C GLY A 38 6.36 -15.91 10.57
N SER A 39 6.02 -16.65 11.62
CA SER A 39 5.19 -17.87 11.51
C SER A 39 3.70 -17.62 11.77
N ASP A 40 3.38 -16.58 12.53
CA ASP A 40 2.03 -16.27 13.03
C ASP A 40 1.19 -15.39 12.08
N GLY A 41 1.74 -15.02 10.92
CA GLY A 41 1.07 -14.19 9.93
C GLY A 41 0.75 -12.78 10.41
N LYS A 42 1.47 -12.25 11.41
CA LYS A 42 1.32 -10.84 11.85
C LYS A 42 1.98 -9.85 10.91
N SER A 43 3.18 -10.19 10.41
CA SER A 43 3.85 -9.47 9.32
C SER A 43 2.94 -9.39 8.11
N GLY A 44 2.91 -8.30 7.36
CA GLY A 44 2.15 -8.25 6.11
C GLY A 44 0.64 -8.03 6.26
N LYS A 45 0.11 -7.94 7.48
CA LYS A 45 -1.29 -7.56 7.69
C LYS A 45 -1.58 -6.15 7.21
N LEU A 46 -0.68 -5.20 7.51
CA LEU A 46 -0.84 -3.76 7.28
C LEU A 46 0.50 -3.13 6.95
N ILE A 47 0.53 -2.19 6.00
CA ILE A 47 1.74 -1.45 5.65
C ILE A 47 2.22 -0.60 6.83
N GLY A 48 1.32 0.02 7.59
CA GLY A 48 1.71 0.83 8.75
C GLY A 48 2.44 0.03 9.83
N HIS A 49 2.05 -1.23 10.05
CA HIS A 49 2.76 -2.13 10.96
C HIS A 49 4.13 -2.51 10.42
N ASP A 50 4.18 -2.95 9.17
CA ASP A 50 5.43 -3.34 8.52
C ASP A 50 6.42 -2.16 8.53
N PHE A 51 5.96 -0.95 8.22
CA PHE A 51 6.76 0.27 8.24
C PHE A 51 7.33 0.56 9.64
N LEU A 52 6.52 0.50 10.68
CA LEU A 52 7.02 0.65 12.05
C LEU A 52 8.06 -0.42 12.39
N CYS A 53 7.86 -1.67 11.98
CA CYS A 53 8.79 -2.77 12.28
C CYS A 53 10.19 -2.52 11.70
N LEU A 54 10.22 -2.00 10.47
CA LEU A 54 11.47 -1.67 9.78
C LEU A 54 12.15 -0.43 10.36
N CYS A 55 11.37 0.54 10.81
CA CYS A 55 11.86 1.88 11.07
C CYS A 55 12.06 2.22 12.54
N THR A 56 11.68 1.33 13.47
CA THR A 56 11.74 1.60 14.90
C THR A 56 12.75 0.71 15.63
N THR A 57 13.65 1.36 16.36
CA THR A 57 14.59 0.79 17.33
C THR A 57 14.64 1.68 18.57
N VAL A 58 15.58 1.42 19.48
CA VAL A 58 15.83 2.33 20.61
C VAL A 58 16.52 3.64 20.17
N THR A 59 17.21 3.67 19.02
CA THR A 59 17.99 4.83 18.53
C THR A 59 17.45 5.48 17.24
N ASN A 60 16.58 4.81 16.48
CA ASN A 60 15.76 5.30 15.36
C ASN A 60 16.46 6.11 14.28
N SER A 61 17.38 5.48 13.56
CA SER A 61 18.08 6.10 12.42
C SER A 61 17.99 5.30 11.13
N GLU A 62 17.28 4.17 11.13
CA GLU A 62 17.37 3.18 10.06
C GLU A 62 16.53 3.55 8.82
N CYS A 63 15.46 4.32 9.03
CA CYS A 63 14.60 4.84 7.96
C CYS A 63 14.72 6.36 7.73
N VAL A 64 15.61 7.05 8.46
CA VAL A 64 15.79 8.50 8.36
C VAL A 64 17.25 8.84 8.13
N HIS A 65 17.52 9.79 7.23
CA HIS A 65 18.87 10.30 7.01
C HIS A 65 19.19 11.42 8.01
N GLY A 66 20.34 11.36 8.67
CA GLY A 66 20.94 12.49 9.36
C GLY A 66 20.52 12.75 10.82
N GLU A 67 19.53 12.04 11.37
CA GLU A 67 19.16 12.13 12.78
C GLU A 67 19.40 10.80 13.50
N ALA A 68 20.66 10.53 13.81
CA ALA A 68 21.00 9.54 14.83
C ALA A 68 20.46 10.05 16.18
N GLY A 69 19.44 9.39 16.74
CA GLY A 69 18.92 9.73 18.07
C GLY A 69 17.68 10.65 18.10
N ALA A 70 16.81 10.62 17.09
CA ALA A 70 15.42 11.02 17.32
C ALA A 70 14.89 10.24 18.56
N PRO A 71 14.15 10.87 19.49
CA PRO A 71 13.85 10.28 20.79
C PRO A 71 13.31 8.87 20.59
N GLY A 72 13.91 7.91 21.31
CA GLY A 72 13.62 6.48 21.19
C GLY A 72 12.12 6.24 21.07
N VAL A 73 11.64 5.93 19.86
CA VAL A 73 10.22 5.62 19.62
C VAL A 73 9.84 4.23 20.12
N ILE A 74 10.81 3.52 20.70
CA ILE A 74 10.59 2.37 21.56
C ILE A 74 11.26 2.63 22.92
N THR A 75 10.48 2.59 23.99
CA THR A 75 10.98 2.58 25.38
C THR A 75 10.62 1.23 26.00
N SER A 76 11.62 0.43 26.39
CA SER A 76 11.42 -0.90 26.98
C SER A 76 10.40 -1.75 26.20
N ASP A 77 10.68 -1.95 24.91
CA ASP A 77 9.85 -2.70 23.93
C ASP A 77 8.51 -2.07 23.54
N THR A 78 8.11 -0.96 24.15
CA THR A 78 6.81 -0.32 23.89
C THR A 78 6.93 0.85 22.94
N PHE A 79 6.05 0.93 21.94
CA PHE A 79 5.98 2.10 21.07
C PHE A 79 5.62 3.37 21.84
N VAL A 80 6.35 4.44 21.57
CA VAL A 80 5.97 5.79 21.99
C VAL A 80 4.78 6.25 21.16
N SER A 81 3.86 6.99 21.77
CA SER A 81 2.73 7.58 21.06
C SER A 81 3.20 8.44 19.88
N ALA A 82 2.39 8.52 18.82
CA ALA A 82 2.65 9.30 17.60
C ALA A 82 3.91 8.92 16.80
N THR A 83 4.58 7.79 17.11
CA THR A 83 5.75 7.28 16.37
C THR A 83 5.50 7.19 14.86
N LEU A 84 4.38 6.59 14.45
CA LEU A 84 4.07 6.40 13.04
C LEU A 84 3.91 7.74 12.32
N ASP A 85 3.22 8.70 12.94
CA ASP A 85 3.03 10.04 12.37
C ASP A 85 4.37 10.76 12.20
N GLY A 86 5.25 10.67 13.21
CA GLY A 86 6.59 11.24 13.15
C GLY A 86 7.44 10.66 12.02
N LEU A 87 7.38 9.34 11.82
CA LEU A 87 8.10 8.67 10.73
C LEU A 87 7.50 8.99 9.36
N LEU A 88 6.17 8.97 9.22
CA LEU A 88 5.50 9.31 7.97
C LEU A 88 5.75 10.76 7.56
N ALA A 89 5.87 11.69 8.51
CA ALA A 89 6.23 13.08 8.23
C ALA A 89 7.65 13.25 7.63
N LYS A 90 8.51 12.24 7.78
CA LYS A 90 9.85 12.21 7.17
C LYS A 90 9.85 11.58 5.77
N CYS A 91 8.75 10.94 5.34
CA CYS A 91 8.62 10.44 3.98
C CYS A 91 8.63 11.61 2.98
N PRO A 92 9.42 11.53 1.90
CA PRO A 92 9.40 12.56 0.87
C PRO A 92 7.99 12.74 0.30
N THR A 93 7.59 13.98 0.10
CA THR A 93 6.32 14.29 -0.58
C THR A 93 6.51 14.00 -2.08
N ALA A 94 5.58 13.25 -2.67
CA ALA A 94 5.61 13.02 -4.11
C ALA A 94 5.41 14.36 -4.85
N THR A 95 6.35 14.72 -5.73
CA THR A 95 6.31 15.97 -6.50
C THR A 95 5.65 15.81 -7.87
N GLU A 96 5.40 14.58 -8.32
CA GLU A 96 4.84 14.28 -9.64
C GLU A 96 3.51 13.53 -9.53
N GLU A 97 2.55 13.89 -10.38
CA GLU A 97 1.31 13.16 -10.60
C GLU A 97 1.58 11.88 -11.43
N VAL A 98 2.30 10.92 -10.85
CA VAL A 98 2.35 9.58 -11.43
C VAL A 98 0.99 8.92 -11.20
N GLY A 99 0.42 8.30 -12.25
CA GLY A 99 -0.88 7.63 -12.17
C GLY A 99 -0.93 6.62 -11.02
N SER A 100 -1.98 6.69 -10.19
CA SER A 100 -2.12 5.91 -8.96
C SER A 100 -2.04 4.39 -9.16
N VAL A 101 -2.48 3.88 -10.31
CA VAL A 101 -2.36 2.47 -10.69
C VAL A 101 -0.90 2.07 -10.92
N THR A 102 -0.16 2.88 -11.66
CA THR A 102 1.26 2.64 -11.95
C THR A 102 2.09 2.67 -10.68
N LEU A 103 1.81 3.64 -9.78
CA LEU A 103 2.47 3.69 -8.47
C LEU A 103 2.15 2.45 -7.62
N ALA A 104 0.89 2.02 -7.56
CA ALA A 104 0.49 0.86 -6.80
C ALA A 104 1.17 -0.43 -7.29
N GLU A 105 1.30 -0.61 -8.60
CA GLU A 105 2.02 -1.74 -9.19
C GLU A 105 3.53 -1.66 -8.92
N ALA A 106 4.11 -0.47 -9.07
CA ALA A 106 5.53 -0.24 -8.79
C ALA A 106 5.88 -0.51 -7.31
N VAL A 107 5.00 -0.16 -6.37
CA VAL A 107 5.18 -0.45 -4.94
C VAL A 107 5.28 -1.96 -4.71
N ILE A 108 4.40 -2.77 -5.31
CA ILE A 108 4.45 -4.23 -5.15
C ILE A 108 5.73 -4.79 -5.78
N THR A 109 6.10 -4.35 -6.97
CA THR A 109 7.33 -4.80 -7.65
C THR A 109 8.58 -4.45 -6.85
N ASN A 110 8.68 -3.22 -6.36
CA ASN A 110 9.80 -2.76 -5.55
C ASN A 110 9.86 -3.50 -4.21
N PHE A 111 8.71 -3.77 -3.59
CA PHE A 111 8.65 -4.59 -2.39
C PHE A 111 9.19 -6.00 -2.67
N GLN A 112 8.70 -6.66 -3.74
CA GLN A 112 9.15 -7.99 -4.15
C GLN A 112 10.66 -8.05 -4.39
N SER A 113 11.24 -7.04 -5.04
CA SER A 113 12.67 -7.03 -5.34
C SER A 113 13.56 -6.86 -4.10
N ARG A 114 13.01 -6.36 -2.99
CA ARG A 114 13.75 -6.16 -1.72
C ARG A 114 13.66 -7.36 -0.78
N LEU A 115 12.71 -8.28 -1.02
CA LEU A 115 12.57 -9.48 -0.20
C LEU A 115 13.81 -10.37 -0.33
N GLY A 116 14.43 -10.69 0.80
CA GLY A 116 15.63 -11.53 0.90
C GLY A 116 16.96 -10.83 0.56
N GLU A 117 16.94 -9.56 0.12
CA GLU A 117 18.16 -8.90 -0.37
C GLU A 117 19.22 -8.68 0.72
N SER A 118 18.79 -8.42 1.96
CA SER A 118 19.69 -7.96 3.03
C SER A 118 20.09 -9.06 4.03
N LYS A 119 19.47 -10.25 3.97
CA LYS A 119 19.70 -11.35 4.91
C LYS A 119 19.51 -12.71 4.26
N ASN A 120 20.48 -13.59 4.50
CA ASN A 120 20.32 -15.01 4.23
C ASN A 120 19.20 -15.60 5.11
N PRO A 121 18.41 -16.55 4.58
CA PRO A 121 17.45 -17.28 5.39
C PRO A 121 18.17 -18.05 6.50
N TYR A 122 17.67 -17.98 7.73
CA TYR A 122 18.23 -18.74 8.85
C TYR A 122 17.65 -20.16 8.89
N THR A 123 16.37 -20.27 8.54
CA THR A 123 15.66 -21.52 8.28
C THR A 123 15.10 -21.53 6.87
N ALA A 124 14.91 -22.72 6.31
CA ALA A 124 14.24 -22.87 5.02
C ALA A 124 12.88 -22.15 5.05
N GLY A 125 12.64 -21.34 4.01
CA GLY A 125 11.41 -20.56 3.86
C GLY A 125 11.39 -19.21 4.60
N ASP A 126 12.43 -18.84 5.35
CA ASP A 126 12.55 -17.46 5.85
C ASP A 126 12.67 -16.48 4.68
N VAL A 127 11.86 -15.42 4.72
CA VAL A 127 11.88 -14.36 3.71
C VAL A 127 11.85 -13.03 4.45
N TYR A 128 12.99 -12.34 4.48
CA TYR A 128 13.14 -11.12 5.26
C TYR A 128 13.06 -9.85 4.40
N LEU A 129 12.53 -8.78 4.98
CA LEU A 129 12.75 -7.40 4.53
C LEU A 129 13.50 -6.65 5.62
N GLY A 130 14.44 -5.76 5.26
CA GLY A 130 15.16 -4.92 6.22
C GLY A 130 16.56 -5.42 6.59
N LYS A 131 17.28 -4.64 7.41
CA LYS A 131 18.74 -4.70 7.51
C LYS A 131 19.28 -5.35 8.77
N ASN A 132 18.68 -5.11 9.94
CA ASN A 132 19.18 -5.66 11.21
C ASN A 132 18.22 -6.71 11.76
N LYS A 133 18.78 -7.82 12.23
CA LYS A 133 18.06 -8.90 12.90
C LYS A 133 18.95 -9.39 14.03
N GLU A 134 18.52 -9.22 15.27
CA GLU A 134 19.14 -9.88 16.43
C GLU A 134 18.69 -11.35 16.46
N THR A 135 17.99 -11.80 17.50
CA THR A 135 17.41 -13.15 17.58
C THR A 135 16.38 -13.38 16.47
N ASP A 136 15.45 -12.43 16.30
CA ASP A 136 14.47 -12.38 15.24
C ASP A 136 14.01 -10.93 15.00
N CYS A 137 13.02 -10.72 14.14
CA CYS A 137 12.49 -9.40 13.82
C CYS A 137 11.62 -8.78 14.92
N THR A 138 11.37 -9.50 16.01
CA THR A 138 10.58 -9.01 17.14
C THR A 138 11.42 -8.32 18.22
N ALA A 139 12.74 -8.52 18.18
CA ALA A 139 13.67 -7.88 19.11
C ALA A 139 13.72 -6.35 18.94
N THR A 140 13.95 -5.65 20.05
CA THR A 140 13.88 -4.19 20.17
C THR A 140 14.70 -3.46 19.11
N ASN A 141 15.94 -3.91 18.86
CA ASN A 141 16.87 -3.28 17.90
C ASN A 141 16.88 -3.92 16.51
N SER A 142 16.01 -4.90 16.25
CA SER A 142 15.87 -5.46 14.90
C SER A 142 15.14 -4.48 13.99
N THR A 143 15.63 -4.31 12.77
CA THR A 143 14.99 -3.50 11.71
C THR A 143 14.68 -4.39 10.52
N CYS A 144 13.90 -5.42 10.79
CA CYS A 144 13.51 -6.39 9.78
C CYS A 144 12.07 -6.83 9.96
N ILE A 145 11.53 -7.48 8.94
CA ILE A 145 10.25 -8.19 8.97
C ILE A 145 10.50 -9.59 8.43
N ASN A 146 9.89 -10.62 9.04
CA ASN A 146 9.88 -11.96 8.48
C ASN A 146 8.52 -12.27 7.85
N TYR A 147 8.49 -12.58 6.55
CA TYR A 147 7.29 -12.95 5.78
C TYR A 147 7.15 -14.48 5.59
N LYS A 148 7.95 -15.30 6.30
CA LYS A 148 7.95 -16.77 6.21
C LYS A 148 6.57 -17.41 6.05
N HIS A 149 5.57 -16.96 6.82
CA HIS A 149 4.21 -17.48 6.79
C HIS A 149 3.62 -17.57 5.38
N TYR A 150 3.94 -16.61 4.51
CA TYR A 150 3.40 -16.51 3.15
C TYR A 150 4.27 -17.21 2.10
N PHE A 151 5.45 -17.70 2.47
CA PHE A 151 6.35 -18.45 1.59
C PHE A 151 6.50 -19.92 2.01
N ALA A 152 5.69 -20.36 2.97
CA ALA A 152 5.58 -21.77 3.33
C ALA A 152 4.95 -22.60 2.21
N ASN A 153 5.03 -23.93 2.32
CA ASN A 153 4.43 -24.85 1.35
C ASN A 153 2.94 -24.52 1.11
N HIS A 154 2.51 -24.59 -0.15
CA HIS A 154 1.15 -24.28 -0.61
C HIS A 154 0.71 -22.82 -0.46
N LYS A 155 1.65 -21.89 -0.27
CA LYS A 155 1.39 -20.45 -0.31
C LYS A 155 1.81 -19.83 -1.64
N GLU A 156 1.20 -18.71 -1.97
CA GLU A 156 1.44 -17.95 -3.21
C GLU A 156 2.55 -16.89 -3.04
N GLY A 157 3.36 -16.98 -1.98
CA GLY A 157 4.44 -16.05 -1.72
C GLY A 157 3.90 -14.65 -1.44
N THR A 158 4.44 -13.67 -2.16
CA THR A 158 4.04 -12.26 -2.01
C THR A 158 2.56 -12.03 -2.24
N GLU A 159 1.93 -12.75 -3.17
CA GLU A 159 0.51 -12.54 -3.47
C GLU A 159 -0.39 -13.02 -2.31
N ASP A 160 0.14 -13.81 -1.37
CA ASP A 160 -0.56 -14.23 -0.16
C ASP A 160 -0.52 -13.19 0.99
N ILE A 161 0.29 -12.15 0.86
CA ILE A 161 0.43 -11.08 1.86
C ILE A 161 -0.85 -10.21 1.88
N PRO A 162 -1.52 -10.03 3.03
CA PRO A 162 -2.80 -9.34 3.12
C PRO A 162 -2.83 -7.92 2.54
N TRP A 163 -1.85 -7.07 2.84
CA TRP A 163 -1.84 -5.71 2.28
C TRP A 163 -1.59 -5.72 0.76
N VAL A 164 -0.82 -6.69 0.25
CA VAL A 164 -0.58 -6.86 -1.20
C VAL A 164 -1.89 -7.23 -1.90
N LYS A 165 -2.64 -8.21 -1.38
CA LYS A 165 -3.97 -8.60 -1.91
C LYS A 165 -4.91 -7.41 -2.02
N LYS A 166 -4.92 -6.55 -0.99
CA LYS A 166 -5.76 -5.35 -0.97
C LYS A 166 -5.37 -4.35 -2.04
N ILE A 167 -4.06 -4.10 -2.23
CA ILE A 167 -3.59 -3.21 -3.31
C ILE A 167 -3.94 -3.80 -4.68
N ARG A 168 -3.71 -5.11 -4.89
CA ARG A 168 -4.06 -5.81 -6.14
C ARG A 168 -5.56 -5.70 -6.46
N SER A 169 -6.41 -5.93 -5.47
CA SER A 169 -7.86 -5.78 -5.62
C SER A 169 -8.25 -4.37 -6.03
N VAL A 170 -7.66 -3.35 -5.41
CA VAL A 170 -7.96 -1.95 -5.75
C VAL A 170 -7.46 -1.59 -7.15
N VAL A 171 -6.26 -2.03 -7.52
CA VAL A 171 -5.73 -1.86 -8.89
C VAL A 171 -6.68 -2.48 -9.92
N ALA A 172 -7.15 -3.70 -9.68
CA ALA A 172 -8.10 -4.37 -10.57
C ALA A 172 -9.41 -3.58 -10.69
N HIS A 173 -9.97 -3.11 -9.57
CA HIS A 173 -11.19 -2.30 -9.58
C HIS A 173 -11.03 -0.98 -10.35
N VAL A 174 -9.92 -0.27 -10.15
CA VAL A 174 -9.65 0.99 -10.87
C VAL A 174 -9.51 0.74 -12.36
N LYS A 175 -8.78 -0.31 -12.78
CA LYS A 175 -8.65 -0.68 -14.20
C LYS A 175 -10.00 -0.99 -14.84
N THR A 176 -10.87 -1.73 -14.15
CA THR A 176 -12.24 -2.00 -14.63
C THR A 176 -13.04 -0.72 -14.80
N MET A 177 -13.04 0.17 -13.81
CA MET A 177 -13.75 1.46 -13.90
C MET A 177 -13.23 2.33 -15.04
N MET A 178 -11.91 2.38 -15.26
CA MET A 178 -11.32 3.12 -16.38
C MET A 178 -11.79 2.57 -17.74
N ALA A 179 -11.83 1.23 -17.89
CA ALA A 179 -12.31 0.59 -19.11
C ALA A 179 -13.80 0.87 -19.36
N GLU A 180 -14.64 0.81 -18.32
CA GLU A 180 -16.06 1.12 -18.41
C GLU A 180 -16.31 2.59 -18.77
N ASN A 181 -15.59 3.52 -18.14
CA ASN A 181 -15.69 4.95 -18.45
C ASN A 181 -15.27 5.26 -19.88
N SER A 182 -14.22 4.60 -20.38
CA SER A 182 -13.81 4.73 -21.79
C SER A 182 -14.91 4.25 -22.74
N ARG A 183 -15.54 3.09 -22.46
CA ARG A 183 -16.66 2.57 -23.27
C ARG A 183 -17.87 3.50 -23.25
N ARG A 184 -18.23 4.06 -22.09
CA ARG A 184 -19.32 5.03 -21.96
C ARG A 184 -19.07 6.28 -22.81
N ARG A 185 -17.88 6.86 -22.72
CA ARG A 185 -17.48 8.03 -23.53
C ARG A 185 -17.54 7.74 -25.04
N GLN A 186 -17.10 6.55 -25.45
CA GLN A 186 -17.21 6.13 -26.86
C GLN A 186 -18.66 6.01 -27.31
N ALA A 187 -19.53 5.40 -26.49
CA ALA A 187 -20.95 5.28 -26.79
C ALA A 187 -21.64 6.66 -26.89
N GLU A 188 -21.37 7.57 -25.96
CA GLU A 188 -21.86 8.95 -26.00
C GLU A 188 -21.45 9.67 -27.28
N HIS A 189 -20.18 9.54 -27.69
CA HIS A 189 -19.70 10.13 -28.93
C HIS A 189 -20.39 9.54 -30.17
N ILE A 190 -20.64 8.22 -30.20
CA ILE A 190 -21.38 7.56 -31.29
C ILE A 190 -22.83 8.05 -31.35
N ILE A 191 -23.52 8.11 -30.20
CA ILE A 191 -24.90 8.59 -30.12
C ILE A 191 -24.99 10.05 -30.60
N GLY A 192 -24.03 10.89 -30.19
CA GLY A 192 -23.92 12.27 -30.65
C GLY A 192 -23.82 12.37 -32.17
N ARG A 193 -22.91 11.60 -32.77
CA ARG A 193 -22.77 11.55 -34.24
C ARG A 193 -24.04 11.08 -34.93
N ILE A 194 -24.70 10.03 -34.44
CA ILE A 194 -25.95 9.54 -35.02
C ILE A 194 -27.03 10.63 -34.97
N LYS A 195 -27.15 11.33 -33.84
CA LYS A 195 -28.11 12.44 -33.67
C LYS A 195 -27.85 13.56 -34.69
N ASP A 196 -26.60 13.92 -34.91
CA ASP A 196 -26.23 14.97 -35.87
C ASP A 196 -26.48 14.54 -37.32
N THR A 197 -26.20 13.27 -37.66
CA THR A 197 -26.54 12.70 -38.97
C THR A 197 -28.04 12.74 -39.22
N ILE A 198 -28.86 12.29 -38.26
CA ILE A 198 -30.33 12.32 -38.37
C ILE A 198 -30.82 13.75 -38.62
N LYS A 199 -30.36 14.73 -37.82
CA LYS A 199 -30.73 16.13 -37.99
C LYS A 199 -30.40 16.66 -39.38
N ARG A 200 -29.21 16.33 -39.90
CA ARG A 200 -28.76 16.76 -41.23
C ARG A 200 -29.63 16.19 -42.33
N SER A 201 -29.87 14.88 -42.32
CA SER A 201 -30.73 14.22 -43.32
C SER A 201 -32.17 14.72 -43.28
N PHE A 202 -32.70 15.05 -42.09
CA PHE A 202 -34.02 15.69 -41.98
C PHE A 202 -34.05 17.10 -42.58
N ALA A 203 -33.01 17.92 -42.33
CA ALA A 203 -32.92 19.27 -42.89
C ALA A 203 -32.81 19.25 -44.43
N GLU A 204 -31.97 18.35 -44.97
CA GLU A 204 -31.81 18.15 -46.41
C GLU A 204 -33.13 17.72 -47.07
N ASN A 205 -33.85 16.77 -46.48
CA ASN A 205 -35.14 16.30 -47.00
C ASN A 205 -36.25 17.38 -46.93
N PHE A 206 -36.19 18.30 -45.97
CA PHE A 206 -37.17 19.40 -45.88
C PHE A 206 -36.93 20.50 -46.90
N GLN A 207 -35.67 20.78 -47.25
CA GLN A 207 -35.31 21.76 -48.29
C GLN A 207 -35.66 21.31 -49.72
N GLN A 208 -35.76 20.00 -49.97
CA GLN A 208 -36.07 19.45 -51.30
C GLN A 208 -37.58 19.33 -51.59
N ARG A 209 -38.47 19.73 -50.68
CA ARG A 209 -39.92 19.73 -50.97
C ARG A 209 -40.30 20.95 -51.83
N PRO A 210 -40.93 20.77 -53.01
CA PRO A 210 -41.39 21.89 -53.83
C PRO A 210 -42.41 22.74 -53.05
N GLN A 211 -42.26 24.06 -53.09
CA GLN A 211 -43.33 24.98 -52.67
C GLN A 211 -44.36 25.03 -53.80
N TRP A 212 -45.59 24.62 -53.47
CA TRP A 212 -46.76 24.69 -54.35
C TRP A 212 -47.33 26.10 -54.35
#